data_AF-A0A6V7QH20-F1
#
_entry.id   AF-A0A6V7QH20-F1
#
_cell.length_a   1.000
_cell.length_b   1.000
_cell.length_c   1.000
_cell.angle_alpha   90.00
_cell.angle_beta   90.00
_cell.angle_gamma   90.00
#
_symmetry.space_group_name_H-M   'P 1'
#
loop_
_entity.id
_entity.type
_entity.pdbx_description
1 polymer ?
#
loop_
_entity_poly.entity_id
_entity_poly.type
_entity_poly.pdbx_seq_one_letter_code
_entity_poly.pdbx_strand_id
1 'polypeptide(L)'
;MRTHDCRNAAAILILVVVVGMVSICGAYEFFVGGRDGWVPDPSEAYNHWAERNRFLVNDRLIFKYNKEEDSVLVVSHEKFNSCNTTDPYLRLDGGYSVFDLGRSGPFFFISGNKPGATAARSWSLWF
;
A
#
# COMPACT_ATOMS: atom_id res chain seq x y z
N MET A 1 -49.07 19.84 -20.99
CA MET A 1 -47.83 19.14 -20.61
C MET A 1 -48.22 17.89 -19.84
N ARG A 2 -47.97 16.67 -20.35
CA ARG A 2 -48.46 15.43 -19.71
C ARG A 2 -47.57 15.05 -18.54
N THR A 3 -48.18 14.74 -17.41
CA THR A 3 -47.52 14.29 -16.16
C THR A 3 -46.63 13.05 -16.33
N HIS A 4 -46.83 12.30 -17.41
CA HIS A 4 -46.01 11.15 -17.80
C HIS A 4 -44.61 11.55 -18.28
N ASP A 5 -44.47 12.70 -18.95
CA ASP A 5 -43.19 13.16 -19.48
C ASP A 5 -42.25 13.62 -18.35
N CYS A 6 -42.79 14.29 -17.32
CA CYS A 6 -42.04 14.65 -16.12
C CYS A 6 -41.59 13.42 -15.30
N ARG A 7 -42.46 12.41 -15.16
CA ARG A 7 -42.15 11.19 -14.38
C ARG A 7 -41.02 10.39 -15.04
N ASN A 8 -41.03 10.30 -16.37
CA ASN A 8 -39.99 9.62 -17.13
C ASN A 8 -38.67 10.39 -17.13
N ALA A 9 -38.72 11.72 -17.28
CA ALA A 9 -37.53 12.57 -17.22
C ALA A 9 -36.84 12.49 -15.84
N ALA A 10 -37.60 12.49 -14.75
CA ALA A 10 -37.06 12.32 -13.39
C ALA A 10 -36.41 10.95 -13.19
N ALA A 11 -37.04 9.87 -13.69
CA ALA A 11 -36.49 8.53 -13.62
C ALA A 11 -35.17 8.39 -14.40
N ILE A 12 -35.08 9.00 -15.59
CA ILE A 12 -33.86 9.03 -16.41
C ILE A 12 -32.75 9.79 -15.69
N LEU A 13 -33.06 10.93 -15.06
CA LEU A 13 -32.08 11.75 -14.33
C LEU A 13 -31.53 11.02 -13.09
N ILE A 14 -32.40 10.31 -12.36
CA ILE A 14 -31.98 9.44 -11.23
C ILE A 14 -31.08 8.30 -11.73
N LEU A 15 -31.44 7.64 -12.83
CA LEU A 15 -30.63 6.56 -13.41
C LEU A 15 -29.23 7.05 -13.83
N VAL A 16 -29.13 8.21 -14.48
CA VAL A 16 -27.84 8.81 -14.87
C VAL A 16 -26.98 9.14 -13.66
N VAL A 17 -27.57 9.67 -12.58
CA VAL A 17 -26.87 9.94 -11.33
C VAL A 17 -26.38 8.65 -10.66
N VAL A 18 -27.19 7.59 -10.64
CA VAL A 18 -26.81 6.28 -10.07
C VAL A 18 -25.70 5.60 -10.88
N VAL A 19 -25.76 5.65 -12.22
CA VAL A 19 -24.71 5.11 -13.09
C VAL A 19 -23.42 5.92 -13.00
N GLY A 20 -23.51 7.25 -12.86
CA GLY A 20 -22.36 8.12 -12.61
C GLY A 20 -21.70 7.91 -11.25
N MET A 21 -22.41 7.35 -10.28
CA MET A 21 -21.90 6.95 -8.96
C MET A 21 -21.28 5.55 -8.94
N VAL A 22 -21.15 4.86 -10.08
CA VAL A 22 -20.33 3.64 -10.17
C VAL A 22 -18.87 4.05 -10.06
N SER A 23 -18.46 4.30 -8.81
CA SER A 23 -17.10 4.58 -8.40
C SER A 23 -16.20 3.42 -8.82
N ILE A 24 -15.01 3.76 -9.28
CA ILE A 24 -13.96 2.84 -9.69
C ILE A 24 -13.53 2.06 -8.44
N CYS A 25 -14.17 0.92 -8.18
CA CYS A 25 -13.81 0.01 -7.09
C CYS A 25 -12.65 -0.86 -7.56
N GLY A 26 -11.45 -0.27 -7.62
CA GLY A 26 -10.22 -0.97 -7.95
C GLY A 26 -9.23 -0.85 -6.80
N ALA A 27 -8.63 -1.97 -6.41
CA ALA A 27 -7.46 -1.99 -5.55
C ALA A 27 -6.27 -1.38 -6.31
N TYR A 28 -5.72 -0.28 -5.81
CA TYR A 28 -4.56 0.35 -6.43
C TYR A 28 -3.27 -0.37 -6.05
N GLU A 29 -2.31 -0.41 -6.97
CA GLU A 29 -0.99 -1.01 -6.75
C GLU A 29 0.07 0.10 -6.56
N PHE A 30 0.74 0.09 -5.42
CA PHE A 30 1.82 1.02 -5.08
C PHE A 30 3.17 0.33 -5.14
N PHE A 31 4.04 0.79 -6.04
CA PHE A 31 5.44 0.35 -6.06
C PHE A 31 6.23 1.08 -4.97
N VAL A 32 6.60 0.34 -3.92
CA VAL A 32 7.35 0.89 -2.77
C VAL A 32 8.71 1.40 -3.24
N GLY A 33 9.05 2.64 -2.85
CA GLY A 33 10.28 3.31 -3.31
C GLY A 33 10.26 3.77 -4.77
N GLY A 34 9.12 3.64 -5.47
CA GLY A 34 8.96 4.12 -6.84
C GLY A 34 9.90 3.43 -7.83
N ARG A 35 10.84 4.19 -8.40
CA ARG A 35 11.81 3.67 -9.39
C ARG A 35 12.94 2.86 -8.74
N ASP A 36 13.29 3.17 -7.51
CA ASP A 36 14.42 2.51 -6.83
C ASP A 36 14.01 1.15 -6.28
N GLY A 37 12.72 0.97 -5.96
CA GLY A 37 12.22 -0.25 -5.35
C GLY A 37 12.58 -0.34 -3.87
N TRP A 38 12.73 -1.57 -3.39
CA TRP A 38 13.13 -1.89 -2.03
C TRP A 38 14.65 -2.12 -1.97
N VAL A 39 15.39 -1.02 -1.78
CA VAL A 39 16.84 -0.96 -1.66
C VAL A 39 17.28 -0.31 -0.33
N PRO A 40 18.53 -0.55 0.13
CA PRO A 40 19.03 0.05 1.36
C PRO A 40 19.17 1.58 1.32
N ASP A 41 19.57 2.14 0.18
CA ASP A 41 19.80 3.58 0.00
C ASP A 41 18.94 4.11 -1.16
N PRO A 42 17.64 4.37 -0.93
CA PRO A 42 16.77 4.93 -1.95
C PRO A 42 17.02 6.43 -2.13
N SER A 43 16.79 6.94 -3.35
CA SER A 43 16.93 8.37 -3.66
C SER A 43 15.93 9.25 -2.91
N GLU A 44 14.77 8.68 -2.58
CA GLU A 44 13.76 9.26 -1.72
C GLU A 44 13.70 8.42 -0.44
N ALA A 45 13.94 9.04 0.71
CA ALA A 45 13.78 8.37 1.99
C ALA A 45 12.42 7.69 2.00
N TYR A 46 12.40 6.42 2.40
CA TYR A 46 11.18 5.64 2.40
C TYR A 46 10.12 6.52 2.99
N ASN A 47 10.25 6.98 4.24
CA ASN A 47 9.43 7.91 5.06
C ASN A 47 8.93 9.24 4.42
N HIS A 48 9.23 9.52 3.16
CA HIS A 48 8.60 10.61 2.42
C HIS A 48 7.65 10.08 1.33
N TRP A 49 8.01 8.99 0.66
CA TRP A 49 7.20 8.30 -0.35
C TRP A 49 5.76 7.97 0.08
N ALA A 50 5.51 7.27 1.18
CA ALA A 50 4.19 6.96 1.73
C ALA A 50 3.42 8.18 2.28
N GLU A 51 4.06 9.26 2.75
CA GLU A 51 3.35 10.47 3.25
C GLU A 51 2.60 11.16 2.12
N ARG A 52 3.17 11.14 0.91
CA ARG A 52 2.51 11.68 -0.30
C ARG A 52 1.55 10.69 -0.97
N ASN A 53 1.49 9.44 -0.53
CA ASN A 53 0.57 8.44 -1.07
C ASN A 53 -0.62 8.24 -0.13
N ARG A 54 -1.81 8.10 -0.71
CA ARG A 54 -3.03 7.81 0.05
C ARG A 54 -3.39 6.35 -0.13
N PHE A 55 -3.33 5.58 0.95
CA PHE A 55 -3.62 4.15 0.94
C PHE A 55 -5.04 3.87 1.43
N LEU A 56 -5.72 2.95 0.77
CA LEU A 56 -7.03 2.44 1.12
C LEU A 56 -6.95 0.96 1.48
N VAL A 57 -7.96 0.49 2.21
CA VAL A 57 -8.10 -0.95 2.48
C VAL A 57 -8.31 -1.68 1.15
N ASN A 58 -7.62 -2.81 0.97
CA ASN A 58 -7.48 -3.62 -0.23
C ASN A 58 -6.50 -3.08 -1.29
N ASP A 59 -5.87 -1.92 -1.09
CA ASP A 59 -4.73 -1.54 -1.93
C ASP A 59 -3.55 -2.51 -1.71
N ARG A 60 -2.62 -2.52 -2.68
CA ARG A 60 -1.53 -3.48 -2.73
C ARG A 60 -0.19 -2.76 -2.77
N LEU A 61 0.73 -3.17 -1.90
CA LEU A 61 2.11 -2.72 -1.92
C LEU A 61 2.96 -3.73 -2.67
N ILE A 62 3.71 -3.25 -3.67
CA ILE A 62 4.61 -4.07 -4.48
C ILE A 62 6.05 -3.72 -4.11
N PHE A 63 6.76 -4.72 -3.59
CA PHE A 63 8.17 -4.66 -3.24
C PHE A 63 8.99 -5.31 -4.34
N LYS A 64 9.94 -4.56 -4.91
CA LYS A 64 10.90 -5.03 -5.90
C LYS A 64 12.31 -4.98 -5.32
N TYR A 65 13.01 -6.11 -5.25
CA TYR A 65 14.35 -6.23 -4.69
C TYR A 65 15.06 -7.47 -5.24
N ASN A 66 16.38 -7.54 -5.10
CA ASN A 66 17.11 -8.77 -5.39
C ASN A 66 16.85 -9.80 -4.27
N LYS A 67 16.13 -10.89 -4.58
CA LYS A 67 15.77 -11.94 -3.62
C LYS A 67 16.97 -12.68 -3.01
N GLU A 68 18.13 -12.62 -3.67
CA GLU A 68 19.37 -13.21 -3.16
C GLU A 68 20.03 -12.33 -2.10
N GLU A 69 19.71 -11.03 -2.10
CA GLU A 69 20.32 -10.02 -1.23
C GLU A 69 19.39 -9.56 -0.11
N ASP A 70 18.07 -9.59 -0.30
CA ASP A 70 17.12 -9.13 0.72
C ASP A 70 15.77 -9.85 0.68
N SER A 71 14.95 -9.53 1.68
CA SER A 71 13.56 -9.93 1.87
C SER A 71 12.83 -8.83 2.64
N VAL A 72 11.51 -8.75 2.50
CA VAL A 72 10.69 -7.80 3.26
C VAL A 72 10.01 -8.55 4.40
N LEU A 73 10.20 -8.06 5.63
CA LEU A 73 9.61 -8.62 6.83
C LEU A 73 8.51 -7.71 7.37
N VAL A 74 7.34 -8.26 7.64
CA VAL A 74 6.25 -7.56 8.32
C VAL A 74 6.34 -7.86 9.81
N VAL A 75 6.42 -6.82 10.63
CA VAL A 75 6.74 -6.95 12.06
C VAL A 75 5.83 -6.10 12.96
N SER A 76 5.94 -6.30 14.28
CA SER A 76 5.30 -5.43 15.28
C SER A 76 6.03 -4.10 15.40
N HIS A 77 5.38 -3.09 15.97
CA HIS A 77 6.00 -1.79 16.24
C HIS A 77 7.27 -1.91 17.12
N GLU A 78 7.28 -2.80 18.10
CA GLU A 78 8.45 -3.03 18.97
C GLU A 78 9.62 -3.66 18.20
N LYS A 79 9.33 -4.70 17.40
CA LYS A 79 10.34 -5.35 16.55
C LYS A 79 10.84 -4.40 15.46
N PHE A 80 9.96 -3.54 14.97
CA PHE A 80 10.29 -2.47 14.06
C PHE A 80 11.31 -1.50 14.69
N ASN A 81 11.02 -0.95 15.88
CA ASN A 81 11.91 0.02 16.56
C ASN A 81 13.26 -0.57 16.97
N SER A 82 13.30 -1.86 17.31
CA SER A 82 14.52 -2.58 17.68
C SER A 82 15.27 -3.20 16.50
N CYS A 83 14.77 -3.06 15.27
CA CYS A 83 15.29 -3.73 14.08
C CYS A 83 15.39 -5.27 14.25
N ASN A 84 14.42 -5.84 14.97
CA ASN A 84 14.37 -7.26 15.26
C ASN A 84 13.73 -8.03 14.11
N THR A 85 14.57 -8.80 13.40
CA THR A 85 14.19 -9.62 12.25
C THR A 85 13.74 -11.03 12.64
N THR A 86 13.73 -11.37 13.92
CA THR A 86 13.38 -12.71 14.41
C THR A 86 11.87 -12.86 14.48
N ASP A 87 11.35 -13.99 13.97
CA ASP A 87 9.92 -14.35 14.02
C ASP A 87 8.99 -13.23 13.51
N PRO A 88 9.13 -12.81 12.23
CA PRO A 88 8.25 -11.82 11.64
C PRO A 88 6.84 -12.39 11.48
N TYR A 89 5.82 -11.53 11.44
CA TYR A 89 4.45 -11.96 11.13
C TYR A 89 4.33 -12.52 9.73
N LEU A 90 5.08 -11.95 8.80
CA LEU A 90 5.17 -12.41 7.42
C LEU A 90 6.56 -12.13 6.88
N ARG A 91 7.08 -13.08 6.11
CA ARG A 91 8.30 -12.94 5.33
C ARG A 91 7.94 -12.99 3.85
N LEU A 92 8.39 -11.99 3.11
CA LEU A 92 8.27 -11.89 1.67
C LEU A 92 9.67 -11.97 1.08
N ASP A 93 10.00 -13.03 0.36
CA ASP A 93 11.35 -13.31 -0.16
C ASP A 93 11.36 -13.67 -1.67
N GLY A 94 10.31 -13.27 -2.39
CA GLY A 94 10.16 -13.52 -3.82
C GLY A 94 10.93 -12.57 -4.75
N GLY A 95 11.46 -11.45 -4.25
CA GLY A 95 12.10 -10.39 -5.05
C GLY A 95 11.13 -9.50 -5.83
N TYR A 96 9.98 -10.04 -6.22
CA TYR A 96 8.78 -9.29 -6.56
C TYR A 96 7.67 -9.78 -5.64
N SER A 97 7.42 -9.04 -4.56
CA SER A 97 6.48 -9.45 -3.51
C SER A 97 5.33 -8.48 -3.41
N VAL A 98 4.13 -9.01 -3.19
CA VAL A 98 2.91 -8.23 -3.05
C VAL A 98 2.41 -8.36 -1.61
N PHE A 99 1.99 -7.24 -1.03
CA PHE A 99 1.34 -7.20 0.27
C PHE A 99 0.00 -6.47 0.18
N ASP A 100 -1.08 -7.15 0.53
CA ASP A 100 -2.43 -6.58 0.52
C ASP A 100 -2.71 -5.83 1.83
N LEU A 101 -3.18 -4.58 1.73
CA LEU A 101 -3.60 -3.76 2.86
C LEU A 101 -4.99 -4.20 3.35
N GLY A 102 -5.07 -5.37 3.98
CA GLY A 102 -6.34 -5.99 4.37
C GLY A 102 -7.03 -5.38 5.59
N ARG A 103 -6.42 -4.39 6.27
CA ARG A 103 -7.02 -3.70 7.42
C ARG A 103 -6.58 -2.26 7.49
N SER A 104 -7.39 -1.46 8.20
CA SER A 104 -6.93 -0.16 8.68
C SER A 104 -5.92 -0.33 9.81
N GLY A 105 -4.79 0.34 9.69
CA GLY A 105 -3.89 0.68 10.77
C GLY A 105 -2.46 0.80 10.25
N PRO A 106 -1.50 1.04 11.14
CA PRO A 106 -0.11 1.01 10.76
C PRO A 106 0.34 -0.41 10.45
N PHE A 107 1.17 -0.53 9.42
CA PHE A 107 1.95 -1.71 9.08
C PHE A 107 3.42 -1.34 9.11
N PHE A 108 4.25 -2.25 9.61
CA PHE A 108 5.69 -2.01 9.75
C PHE A 108 6.48 -3.03 8.94
N PHE A 109 7.37 -2.52 8.10
CA PHE A 109 8.19 -3.32 7.19
C PHE A 109 9.67 -3.08 7.48
N ILE A 110 10.46 -4.15 7.55
CA ILE A 110 11.92 -4.09 7.70
C ILE A 110 12.61 -5.02 6.70
N SER A 111 13.85 -4.70 6.37
CA SER A 111 14.74 -5.55 5.57
C SER A 111 15.10 -6.81 6.37
N GLY A 112 15.18 -7.95 5.69
CA GLY A 112 15.53 -9.23 6.30
C GLY A 112 17.02 -9.55 6.24
N ASN A 113 17.80 -8.84 5.43
CA ASN A 113 19.25 -8.97 5.43
C ASN A 113 19.88 -8.23 6.63
N LYS A 114 20.85 -8.87 7.29
CA LYS A 114 21.71 -8.27 8.32
C LYS A 114 23.15 -8.55 7.89
N PRO A 115 23.97 -7.52 7.57
CA PRO A 115 24.63 -6.78 8.65
C PRO A 115 24.94 -5.30 8.32
N GLY A 116 24.43 -4.38 9.15
CA GLY A 116 24.68 -2.94 9.05
C GLY A 116 23.36 -2.18 9.01
N ALA A 117 22.96 -1.64 10.16
CA ALA A 117 21.72 -0.90 10.34
C ALA A 117 21.66 0.35 9.45
N THR A 118 21.25 0.20 8.20
CA THR A 118 21.06 1.34 7.26
C THR A 118 19.90 1.13 6.28
N ALA A 119 18.94 0.25 6.60
CA ALA A 119 17.60 0.26 5.99
C ALA A 119 16.49 0.43 7.04
N ALA A 120 16.86 0.82 8.26
CA ALA A 120 15.90 1.11 9.32
C ALA A 120 15.49 2.58 9.25
N ARG A 121 14.63 2.96 8.29
CA ARG A 121 13.68 4.06 8.52
C ARG A 121 12.35 3.74 7.89
N SER A 122 11.61 2.99 8.71
CA SER A 122 10.20 3.12 9.07
C SER A 122 9.25 3.56 8.01
N TRP A 123 8.12 2.89 7.99
CA TRP A 123 6.90 3.54 7.59
C TRP A 123 5.80 3.17 8.54
N SER A 124 5.13 4.18 9.06
CA SER A 124 3.79 4.06 9.62
C SER A 124 2.81 4.62 8.60
N LEU A 125 1.95 3.77 8.07
CA LEU A 125 0.75 4.24 7.37
C LEU A 125 -0.20 4.80 8.42
N TRP A 126 -0.17 6.12 8.61
CA TRP A 126 -1.27 6.85 9.24
C TRP A 126 -2.26 7.21 8.15
N PHE A 127 -3.55 6.98 8.40
CA PHE A 127 -4.63 7.43 7.53
C PHE A 127 -4.77 8.96 7.54
#